data_AF-A0A7R9KWK6-F1
#
_entry.id   AF-A0A7R9KWK6-F1
#
_cell.length_a   1.000
_cell.length_b   1.000
_cell.length_c   1.000
_cell.angle_alpha   90.00
_cell.angle_beta   90.00
_cell.angle_gamma   90.00
#
_symmetry.space_group_name_H-M   'P 1'
#
loop_
_entity.id
_entity.type
_entity.pdbx_description
1 polymer ?
#
loop_
_entity_poly.entity_id
_entity_poly.type
_entity_poly.pdbx_seq_one_letter_code
_entity_poly.pdbx_strand_id
1 'polypeptide(L)'
;MYEMREDPRTQEHVVGKSINMALSERGRVALRSLGLEDQILDNYSIKMNARLIHDVNGRKRAIPYGKKNQYLLSISRRFLNELMLTEVEKYNNISLNFNHKLVGANLDEGMYYL
;
A
#
# COMPACT_ATOMS: atom_id res chain seq x y z
N MET A 1 14.95 0.52 -10.06
CA MET A 1 13.74 -0.29 -9.84
C MET A 1 13.10 -0.56 -11.20
N TYR A 2 12.64 -1.79 -11.44
CA TYR A 2 11.88 -2.16 -12.65
C TYR A 2 10.47 -2.58 -12.23
N GLU A 3 9.45 -2.04 -12.89
CA GLU A 3 8.04 -2.37 -12.67
C GLU A 3 7.41 -2.77 -14.01
N MET A 4 6.66 -3.87 -13.99
CA MET A 4 6.01 -4.44 -15.17
C MET A 4 4.93 -3.51 -15.72
N ARG A 5 4.20 -2.84 -14.83
CA ARG A 5 3.09 -1.97 -15.18
C ARG A 5 3.56 -0.59 -15.59
N GLU A 6 2.67 0.14 -16.26
CA GLU A 6 2.82 1.57 -16.47
C GLU A 6 2.75 2.33 -15.13
N ASP A 7 3.32 3.53 -15.09
CA ASP A 7 3.30 4.39 -13.92
C ASP A 7 1.84 4.71 -13.52
N PRO A 8 1.37 4.27 -12.34
CA PRO A 8 -0.01 4.50 -11.91
C PRO A 8 -0.36 5.99 -11.75
N ARG A 9 0.63 6.88 -11.61
CA ARG A 9 0.44 8.32 -11.43
C ARG A 9 0.03 9.03 -12.71
N THR A 10 0.32 8.44 -13.87
CA THR A 10 -0.05 9.00 -15.19
C THR A 10 -1.38 8.45 -15.70
N GLN A 11 -1.99 7.51 -14.97
CA GLN A 11 -3.18 6.77 -15.42
C GLN A 11 -4.46 7.32 -14.77
N GLU A 12 -5.54 7.48 -15.55
CA GLU A 12 -6.85 7.79 -14.98
C GLU A 12 -7.40 6.58 -14.18
N HIS A 13 -7.24 5.38 -14.72
CA HIS A 13 -7.71 4.14 -14.13
C HIS A 13 -6.59 3.13 -13.95
N VAL A 14 -6.32 2.74 -12.71
CA VAL A 14 -5.34 1.70 -12.38
C VAL A 14 -6.10 0.40 -12.08
N VAL A 15 -5.90 -0.62 -12.91
CA VAL A 15 -6.51 -1.93 -12.69
C VAL A 15 -5.78 -2.64 -11.55
N GLY A 16 -6.51 -3.02 -10.50
CA GLY A 16 -5.95 -3.67 -9.32
C GLY A 16 -6.97 -4.55 -8.58
N LYS A 17 -6.47 -5.50 -7.77
CA LYS A 17 -7.32 -6.48 -7.05
C LYS A 17 -8.15 -5.88 -5.91
N SER A 18 -7.75 -4.75 -5.33
CA SER A 18 -8.46 -4.13 -4.21
C SER A 18 -8.29 -2.62 -4.23
N ILE A 19 -9.38 -1.89 -3.96
CA ILE A 19 -9.40 -0.43 -3.87
C ILE A 19 -8.72 0.02 -2.57
N ASN A 20 -9.11 -0.59 -1.45
CA ASN A 20 -8.56 -0.30 -0.13
C ASN A 20 -7.82 -1.50 0.46
N MET A 21 -7.01 -1.24 1.49
CA MET A 21 -6.26 -2.21 2.26
C MET A 21 -6.31 -1.86 3.75
N ALA A 22 -6.29 -2.89 4.60
CA ALA A 22 -6.15 -2.71 6.05
C ALA A 22 -4.67 -2.56 6.42
N LEU A 23 -4.28 -1.40 6.93
CA LEU A 23 -2.97 -1.11 7.48
C LEU A 23 -2.98 -1.35 9.01
N SER A 24 -2.06 -2.19 9.47
CA SER A 24 -1.85 -2.52 10.89
C SER A 24 -0.63 -1.81 11.46
N GLU A 25 -0.38 -1.97 12.75
CA GLU A 25 0.77 -1.35 13.43
C GLU A 25 2.11 -1.65 12.76
N ARG A 26 2.32 -2.87 12.23
CA ARG A 26 3.57 -3.21 11.55
C ARG A 26 3.83 -2.33 10.32
N GLY A 27 2.79 -2.10 9.52
CA GLY A 27 2.90 -1.22 8.36
C GLY A 27 3.07 0.25 8.77
N ARG A 28 2.41 0.67 9.85
CA ARG A 28 2.58 2.02 10.41
C ARG A 28 4.01 2.27 10.90
N VAL A 29 4.61 1.30 11.59
CA VAL A 29 6.01 1.40 12.03
C VAL A 29 6.97 1.58 10.84
N ALA A 30 6.78 0.83 9.75
CA ALA A 30 7.58 1.01 8.54
C ALA A 30 7.41 2.41 7.93
N LEU A 31 6.17 2.92 7.87
CA LEU A 31 5.90 4.27 7.37
C LEU A 31 6.48 5.36 8.30
N ARG A 32 6.43 5.13 9.62
CA ARG A 32 7.03 6.02 10.62
C ARG A 32 8.55 6.11 10.44
N SER A 33 9.22 4.99 10.17
CA SER A 33 10.66 5.02 9.88
C SER A 33 11.04 5.79 8.61
N LEU A 34 10.07 6.02 7.72
CA LEU A 34 10.23 6.84 6.51
C LEU A 34 9.71 8.28 6.70
N GLY A 35 9.16 8.63 7.86
CA GLY A 35 8.53 9.93 8.10
C GLY A 35 7.19 10.15 7.38
N LEU A 36 6.54 9.07 6.91
CA LEU A 36 5.33 9.14 6.07
C LEU A 36 4.03 8.82 6.81
N GLU A 37 4.11 8.44 8.08
CA GLU A 37 2.92 7.99 8.83
C GLU A 37 1.86 9.10 8.94
N ASP A 38 2.26 10.31 9.33
CA ASP A 38 1.31 11.40 9.58
C ASP A 38 0.58 11.81 8.30
N GLN A 39 1.28 11.91 7.17
CA GLN A 39 0.68 12.21 5.86
C GLN A 39 -0.39 11.17 5.48
N ILE A 40 -0.14 9.88 5.73
CA ILE A 40 -1.10 8.82 5.46
C ILE A 40 -2.29 8.90 6.42
N LEU A 41 -2.03 9.15 7.70
CA LEU A 41 -3.06 9.24 8.72
C LEU A 41 -4.05 10.36 8.42
N ASP A 42 -3.54 11.55 8.09
CA ASP A 42 -4.36 12.77 7.98
C ASP A 42 -5.18 12.83 6.70
N ASN A 43 -4.67 12.27 5.60
CA ASN A 43 -5.23 12.52 4.28
C ASN A 43 -5.83 11.27 3.63
N TYR A 44 -5.43 10.07 4.05
CA TYR A 44 -5.67 8.85 3.26
C TYR A 44 -6.08 7.63 4.06
N SER A 45 -6.47 7.82 5.32
CA SER A 45 -6.80 6.72 6.22
C SER A 45 -8.15 6.91 6.91
N ILE A 46 -8.87 5.81 7.09
CA ILE A 46 -10.08 5.74 7.91
C ILE A 46 -9.82 4.78 9.06
N LYS A 47 -9.98 5.26 10.30
CA LYS A 47 -9.81 4.44 11.50
C LYS A 47 -10.92 3.39 11.60
N MET A 48 -10.52 2.14 11.77
CA MET A 48 -11.39 0.99 12.01
C MET A 48 -11.10 0.43 13.40
N ASN A 49 -11.98 0.74 14.36
CA ASN A 49 -11.80 0.35 15.76
C ASN A 49 -12.27 -1.09 16.07
N ALA A 50 -13.16 -1.63 15.25
CA ALA A 50 -13.79 -2.93 15.47
C ALA A 50 -14.18 -3.61 14.16
N ARG A 51 -14.41 -4.92 14.23
CA ARG A 51 -15.16 -5.68 13.22
C ARG A 51 -16.64 -5.50 13.51
N LEU A 52 -17.41 -5.06 12.51
CA LEU A 52 -18.87 -5.03 12.61
C LEU A 52 -19.42 -6.30 11.99
N ILE A 53 -19.95 -7.20 12.82
CA ILE A 53 -20.57 -8.44 12.38
C ILE A 53 -22.05 -8.17 12.12
N HIS A 54 -22.50 -8.48 10.93
CA HIS A 54 -23.91 -8.46 10.54
C HIS A 54 -24.45 -9.88 10.61
N ASP A 55 -25.40 -10.12 11.51
CA ASP A 55 -26.07 -11.41 11.68
C ASP A 55 -27.19 -11.56 10.63
N VAL A 56 -27.57 -12.80 10.31
CA VAL A 56 -28.66 -13.13 9.38
C VAL A 56 -30.00 -12.54 9.82
N ASN A 57 -30.18 -12.37 11.13
CA ASN A 57 -31.36 -11.75 11.73
C ASN A 57 -31.32 -10.21 11.71
N GLY A 58 -30.36 -9.59 11.01
CA GLY A 58 -30.21 -8.13 10.89
C GLY A 58 -29.55 -7.44 12.10
N ARG A 59 -29.24 -8.18 13.17
CA ARG A 59 -28.53 -7.65 14.33
C ARG A 59 -27.09 -7.32 13.97
N LYS A 60 -26.57 -6.22 14.53
CA LYS A 60 -25.17 -5.81 14.34
C LYS A 60 -24.43 -5.90 15.66
N ARG A 61 -23.24 -6.47 15.67
CA ARG A 61 -22.37 -6.52 16.85
C ARG A 61 -20.96 -6.06 16.50
N ALA A 62 -20.43 -5.11 17.28
CA ALA A 62 -19.05 -4.67 17.18
C ALA A 62 -18.14 -5.56 18.03
N ILE A 63 -17.06 -6.07 17.45
CA ILE A 63 -15.98 -6.78 18.14
C ILE A 63 -14.71 -5.94 18.00
N PRO A 64 -14.24 -5.27 19.06
CA PRO A 64 -13.02 -4.47 19.02
C PRO A 64 -11.83 -5.27 18.51
N TYR A 65 -10.91 -4.63 17.78
CA TYR A 65 -9.69 -5.32 17.32
C TYR A 65 -8.73 -5.64 18.47
N GLY A 66 -8.77 -4.87 19.55
CA GLY A 66 -7.90 -5.07 20.71
C GLY A 66 -8.32 -4.19 21.89
N LYS A 67 -7.33 -3.81 22.71
CA LYS A 67 -7.52 -2.89 23.85
C LYS A 67 -7.80 -1.46 23.38
N LYS A 68 -8.08 -0.57 24.32
CA LYS A 68 -8.24 0.88 24.07
C LYS A 68 -7.07 1.39 23.20
N ASN A 69 -7.38 2.15 22.15
CA ASN A 69 -6.46 2.73 21.16
C ASN A 69 -5.80 1.74 20.17
N GLN A 70 -6.19 0.46 20.15
CA GLN A 70 -5.76 -0.47 19.10
C GLN A 70 -6.79 -0.50 17.98
N TYR A 71 -6.39 -0.06 16.79
CA TYR A 71 -7.24 0.01 15.61
C TYR A 71 -6.45 -0.38 14.35
N LEU A 72 -7.20 -0.74 13.31
CA LEU A 72 -6.68 -0.82 11.95
C LEU A 72 -7.02 0.46 11.20
N LEU A 73 -6.33 0.69 10.10
CA LEU A 73 -6.64 1.78 9.18
C LEU A 73 -7.07 1.19 7.85
N SER A 74 -8.15 1.69 7.27
CA SER A 74 -8.47 1.44 5.86
C SER A 74 -7.79 2.53 5.04
N ILE A 75 -6.89 2.15 4.14
CA ILE A 75 -6.16 3.07 3.27
C ILE A 75 -6.37 2.72 1.80
N SER A 76 -6.32 3.73 0.91
CA SER A 76 -6.35 3.50 -0.54
C SER A 76 -5.03 2.86 -1.00
N ARG A 77 -5.12 1.74 -1.73
CA ARG A 77 -3.94 1.05 -2.26
C ARG A 77 -3.24 1.89 -3.32
N ARG A 78 -4.03 2.51 -4.21
CA ARG A 78 -3.52 3.36 -5.28
C ARG A 78 -2.71 4.50 -4.69
N PHE A 79 -3.32 5.23 -3.76
CA PHE A 79 -2.67 6.38 -3.14
C PHE A 79 -1.37 5.99 -2.42
N LEU A 80 -1.39 4.92 -1.61
CA LEU A 80 -0.17 4.46 -0.95
C LEU A 80 0.94 4.18 -1.96
N ASN A 81 0.62 3.54 -3.09
CA ASN A 81 1.60 3.24 -4.12
C ASN A 81 2.16 4.51 -4.78
N GLU A 82 1.28 5.45 -5.14
CA GLU A 82 1.67 6.73 -5.75
C GLU A 82 2.55 7.57 -4.82
N LEU A 83 2.21 7.60 -3.52
CA LEU A 83 3.04 8.25 -2.50
C LEU A 83 4.43 7.61 -2.45
N MET A 84 4.51 6.29 -2.33
CA MET A 84 5.81 5.60 -2.22
C MET A 84 6.67 5.82 -3.47
N LEU A 85 6.09 5.79 -4.68
CA LEU A 85 6.81 6.10 -5.93
C LEU A 85 7.34 7.54 -5.93
N THR A 86 6.51 8.49 -5.50
CA THR A 86 6.87 9.92 -5.42
C THR A 86 7.98 10.17 -4.40
N GLU A 87 7.96 9.47 -3.26
CA GLU A 87 9.02 9.57 -2.25
C GLU A 87 10.34 8.96 -2.73
N VAL A 88 10.28 7.83 -3.43
CA VAL A 88 11.48 7.17 -3.98
C VAL A 88 12.16 8.01 -5.06
N GLU A 89 11.42 8.76 -5.87
CA GLU A 89 12.00 9.64 -6.90
C GLU A 89 12.82 10.82 -6.35
N LYS A 90 12.62 11.20 -5.08
CA LYS A 90 13.43 12.25 -4.44
C LYS A 90 14.89 11.83 -4.28
N TYR A 91 15.18 10.54 -4.35
CA TYR A 91 16.52 9.98 -4.23
C TYR A 91 17.19 9.94 -5.60
N ASN A 92 18.20 10.80 -5.80
CA ASN A 92 18.93 10.92 -7.07
C ASN A 92 19.68 9.64 -7.51
N ASN A 93 19.90 8.70 -6.60
CA ASN A 93 20.56 7.43 -6.84
C ASN A 93 19.58 6.30 -7.20
N ILE A 94 18.29 6.59 -7.38
CA ILE A 94 17.28 5.62 -7.76
C ILE A 94 16.66 6.01 -9.10
N SER A 95 16.63 5.06 -10.04
CA SER A 95 15.90 5.20 -11.30
C SER A 95 14.66 4.30 -11.30
N LEU A 96 13.52 4.84 -11.69
CA LEU A 96 12.26 4.09 -11.86
C LEU A 96 12.05 3.76 -13.33
N ASN A 97 11.93 2.48 -13.67
CA ASN A 97 11.74 1.99 -15.03
C ASN A 97 10.41 1.21 -15.11
N PHE A 98 9.36 1.86 -15.60
CA PHE A 98 8.03 1.26 -15.79
C PHE A 98 7.94 0.54 -17.13
N ASN A 99 6.92 -0.29 -17.34
CA ASN A 99 6.73 -1.13 -18.55
C ASN A 99 7.87 -2.14 -18.81
N HIS A 100 8.52 -2.64 -17.76
CA HIS A 100 9.60 -3.62 -17.87
C HIS A 100 9.25 -4.91 -17.12
N LYS A 101 9.04 -6.01 -17.84
CA LYS A 101 8.60 -7.29 -17.26
C LYS A 101 9.77 -8.26 -17.21
N LEU A 102 10.28 -8.56 -16.02
CA LEU A 102 11.26 -9.64 -15.90
C LEU A 102 10.70 -10.97 -16.45
N VAL A 103 11.28 -11.47 -17.53
CA VAL A 103 10.92 -12.74 -18.19
C VAL A 103 11.88 -13.87 -17.86
N GLY A 104 13.10 -13.55 -17.41
CA GLY A 104 14.06 -14.55 -16.97
C GLY A 104 15.32 -13.94 -16.35
N ALA A 105 16.12 -14.77 -15.70
CA ALA A 105 17.43 -14.41 -15.19
C ALA A 105 18.38 -15.61 -15.28
N ASN A 106 19.61 -15.36 -15.72
CA ASN A 106 20.73 -16.28 -15.58
C ASN A 106 21.60 -15.78 -14.42
N LEU A 107 21.52 -16.46 -13.28
CA LEU A 107 22.24 -16.06 -12.07
C LEU A 107 23.74 -16.40 -12.13
N ASP A 108 24.12 -17.41 -12.92
CA ASP A 108 25.52 -17.82 -13.07
C ASP A 108 26.31 -16.79 -13.89
N GLU A 109 25.68 -16.20 -14.90
CA GLU A 109 26.27 -15.17 -15.76
C GLU A 109 25.96 -13.73 -15.30
N GLY A 110 25.09 -13.56 -14.29
CA GLY A 110 24.65 -12.24 -13.83
C GLY A 110 23.78 -11.49 -14.84
N MET A 111 23.06 -12.22 -15.71
CA MET A 111 22.25 -11.66 -16.79
C MET A 111 20.75 -11.73 -16.46
N TYR A 112 19.99 -10.76 -16.95
CA TYR A 112 18.53 -10.73 -16.81
C TYR A 112 17.87 -10.31 -18.13
N TYR A 113 16.62 -10.72 -18.30
CA TYR A 113 15.82 -10.47 -19.49
C TYR A 113 14.51 -9.78 -19.06
N LEU A 114 14.28 -8.56 -19.56
CA LEU A 114 13.10 -7.72 -19.26
C LEU A 114 12.08 -7.71 -20.42
#